data_AF-A0A662PHI6-F1
#
_entry.id   AF-A0A662PHI6-F1
#
_cell.length_a   1.000
_cell.length_b   1.000
_cell.length_c   1.000
_cell.angle_alpha   90.00
_cell.angle_beta   90.00
_cell.angle_gamma   90.00
#
_symmetry.space_group_name_H-M   'P 1'
#
loop_
_entity.id
_entity.type
_entity.pdbx_description
1 polymer ?
#
loop_
_entity_poly.entity_id
_entity_poly.type
_entity_poly.pdbx_seq_one_letter_code
_entity_poly.pdbx_strand_id
1 'polypeptide(L)'
;MIVIGDKDTVNAFGIIGVKGHIYKKGMDIKNIDSDFFIVCEKIADEIREDLEFLEEQGKIVIEIPDKSGSIRKEDPIASLIKKSIGIEIR
;
A
#
# COMPACT_ATOMS: atom_id res chain seq x y z
N MET A 1 10.14 -5.61 -4.73
CA MET A 1 9.56 -4.54 -3.89
C MET A 1 9.48 -3.28 -4.70
N ILE A 2 8.27 -2.75 -4.85
CA ILE A 2 7.96 -1.52 -5.58
C ILE A 2 7.07 -0.64 -4.72
N VAL A 3 7.34 0.67 -4.72
CA VAL A 3 6.50 1.68 -4.07
C VAL A 3 5.58 2.31 -5.11
N ILE A 4 4.28 2.36 -4.84
CA ILE A 4 3.28 3.08 -5.62
C ILE A 4 2.75 4.21 -4.74
N GLY A 5 3.10 5.44 -5.07
CA GLY A 5 2.85 6.57 -4.17
C GLY A 5 2.75 7.90 -4.89
N ASP A 6 2.53 8.96 -4.11
CA ASP A 6 2.72 10.32 -4.61
C ASP A 6 4.20 10.59 -4.94
N LYS A 7 4.44 11.73 -5.60
CA LYS A 7 5.79 12.14 -6.02
C LYS A 7 6.78 12.22 -4.86
N ASP A 8 6.36 12.73 -3.71
CA ASP A 8 7.27 12.96 -2.59
C ASP A 8 7.64 11.64 -1.91
N THR A 9 6.66 10.76 -1.72
CA THR A 9 6.86 9.41 -1.17
C THR A 9 7.80 8.60 -2.07
N VAL A 10 7.54 8.56 -3.37
CA VAL A 10 8.38 7.81 -4.32
C VAL A 10 9.82 8.35 -4.35
N ASN A 11 9.99 9.67 -4.31
CA ASN A 11 11.32 10.28 -4.26
C ASN A 11 12.06 9.92 -2.97
N ALA A 12 11.38 9.95 -1.81
CA ALA A 12 11.99 9.61 -0.52
C ALA A 12 12.48 8.15 -0.50
N PHE A 13 11.66 7.21 -0.98
CA PHE A 13 12.06 5.80 -1.14
C PHE A 13 13.17 5.63 -2.19
N GLY A 14 13.18 6.45 -3.23
CA GLY A 14 14.26 6.47 -4.24
C GLY A 14 15.63 6.81 -3.66
N ILE A 15 15.70 7.70 -2.66
CA ILE A 15 16.96 8.08 -1.97
C ILE A 15 17.62 6.86 -1.30
N ILE A 16 16.82 5.92 -0.80
CA ILE A 16 17.29 4.68 -0.17
C ILE A 16 17.39 3.50 -1.16
N GLY A 17 17.26 3.77 -2.47
CA GLY A 17 17.43 2.77 -3.53
C GLY A 17 16.22 1.89 -3.80
N VAL A 18 15.04 2.23 -3.27
CA VAL A 18 13.80 1.49 -3.54
C VAL A 18 13.14 2.03 -4.82
N LYS A 19 12.84 1.12 -5.75
CA LYS A 19 12.14 1.48 -7.00
C LYS A 19 10.70 1.87 -6.69
N GLY A 20 10.19 2.89 -7.38
CA GLY A 20 8.80 3.28 -7.23
C GLY A 20 8.21 3.94 -8.47
N HIS A 21 6.89 3.93 -8.52
CA HIS A 21 6.06 4.55 -9.55
C HIS A 21 5.21 5.64 -8.92
N ILE A 22 5.29 6.84 -9.49
CA ILE A 22 4.38 7.93 -9.14
C ILE A 22 3.02 7.58 -9.73
N TYR A 23 2.03 7.35 -8.87
CA TYR A 23 0.69 6.97 -9.29
C TYR A 23 0.04 8.10 -10.09
N LYS A 24 -0.68 7.70 -11.15
CA LYS A 24 -1.55 8.56 -11.94
C LYS A 24 -2.86 7.82 -12.14
N LYS A 25 -3.98 8.53 -12.08
CA LYS A 25 -5.30 7.96 -12.32
C LYS A 25 -5.35 7.20 -13.65
N GLY A 26 -5.80 5.95 -13.61
CA GLY A 26 -5.86 5.06 -14.78
C GLY A 26 -4.54 4.31 -15.08
N MET A 27 -3.54 4.40 -14.21
CA MET A 27 -2.35 3.56 -14.27
C MET A 27 -2.71 2.11 -13.97
N ASP A 28 -2.39 1.20 -14.88
CA ASP A 28 -2.56 -0.23 -14.66
C ASP A 28 -1.38 -0.78 -13.84
N ILE A 29 -1.63 -1.04 -12.57
CA ILE A 29 -0.62 -1.55 -11.64
C ILE A 29 -0.47 -3.07 -11.72
N LYS A 30 -1.40 -3.79 -12.35
CA LYS A 30 -1.41 -5.27 -12.37
C LYS A 30 -0.28 -5.85 -13.20
N ASN A 31 0.13 -5.11 -14.22
CA ASN A 31 1.22 -5.45 -15.14
C ASN A 31 2.62 -5.09 -14.59
N ILE A 32 2.72 -4.55 -13.39
CA ILE A 32 4.00 -4.26 -12.75
C ILE A 32 4.60 -5.58 -12.22
N ASP A 33 5.82 -5.87 -12.67
CA ASP A 33 6.58 -7.06 -12.28
C ASP A 33 7.24 -6.86 -10.89
N SER A 34 6.53 -7.30 -9.84
CA SER A 34 7.01 -7.36 -8.46
C SER A 34 6.12 -8.30 -7.65
N ASP A 35 6.71 -8.96 -6.66
CA ASP A 35 5.97 -9.76 -5.67
C ASP A 35 5.58 -8.97 -4.42
N PHE A 36 6.10 -7.74 -4.28
CA PHE A 36 5.91 -6.92 -3.08
C PHE A 36 5.61 -5.47 -3.45
N PHE A 37 4.49 -4.94 -2.97
CA PHE A 37 4.00 -3.60 -3.25
C PHE A 37 3.84 -2.84 -1.93
N ILE A 38 4.37 -1.62 -1.90
CA ILE A 38 4.07 -0.63 -0.87
C ILE A 38 3.20 0.44 -1.53
N VAL A 39 2.01 0.68 -1.02
CA VAL A 39 1.03 1.59 -1.65
C VAL A 39 0.58 2.62 -0.64
N CYS A 40 0.51 3.91 -1.01
CA CYS A 40 -0.07 4.90 -0.11
C CYS A 40 -1.57 4.62 0.11
N GLU A 41 -2.05 4.69 1.35
CA GLU A 41 -3.44 4.37 1.74
C GLU A 41 -4.50 5.07 0.87
N LYS A 42 -4.31 6.36 0.55
CA LYS A 42 -5.23 7.11 -0.32
C LYS A 42 -5.31 6.56 -1.74
N ILE A 43 -4.18 6.10 -2.26
CA ILE A 43 -4.12 5.46 -3.58
C ILE A 43 -4.75 4.07 -3.47
N ALA A 44 -4.45 3.32 -2.41
CA ALA A 44 -5.02 2.00 -2.18
C ALA A 44 -6.56 1.99 -2.16
N ASP A 45 -7.19 3.05 -1.63
CA ASP A 45 -8.64 3.20 -1.69
C ASP A 45 -9.18 3.49 -3.10
N GLU A 46 -8.39 4.14 -3.96
CA GLU A 46 -8.77 4.42 -5.35
C GLU A 46 -8.69 3.17 -6.24
N ILE A 47 -7.73 2.28 -5.97
CA ILE A 47 -7.41 1.10 -6.80
C ILE A 47 -7.63 -0.21 -6.06
N ARG A 48 -8.63 -0.25 -5.17
CA ARG A 48 -8.92 -1.39 -4.28
C ARG A 48 -9.00 -2.72 -5.02
N GLU A 49 -9.73 -2.75 -6.13
CA GLU A 49 -9.93 -3.94 -6.97
C GLU A 49 -8.61 -4.46 -7.58
N ASP A 50 -7.71 -3.57 -7.98
CA ASP A 50 -6.41 -3.97 -8.52
C ASP A 50 -5.50 -4.55 -7.43
N LEU A 51 -5.58 -4.03 -6.20
CA LEU A 51 -4.82 -4.56 -5.06
C LEU A 51 -5.33 -5.95 -4.63
N GLU A 52 -6.64 -6.12 -4.54
CA GLU A 52 -7.26 -7.42 -4.24
C GLU A 52 -6.87 -8.47 -5.29
N PHE A 53 -6.89 -8.10 -6.57
CA PHE A 53 -6.40 -8.97 -7.64
C PHE A 53 -4.93 -9.36 -7.44
N LEU A 54 -4.05 -8.43 -7.07
CA LEU A 54 -2.65 -8.73 -6.81
C LEU A 54 -2.48 -9.70 -5.62
N GLU A 55 -3.25 -9.49 -4.54
CA GLU A 55 -3.26 -10.37 -3.37
C GLU A 55 -3.76 -11.79 -3.73
N GLU A 56 -4.80 -11.92 -4.56
CA GLU A 56 -5.29 -13.21 -5.07
C GLU A 56 -4.24 -13.94 -5.92
N GLN A 57 -3.37 -13.21 -6.61
CA GLN A 57 -2.21 -13.77 -7.32
C GLN A 57 -1.04 -14.13 -6.38
N GLY A 58 -1.21 -13.98 -5.06
CA GLY A 58 -0.20 -14.30 -4.05
C GLY A 58 0.87 -13.23 -3.86
N LYS A 59 0.66 -12.02 -4.40
CA LYS A 59 1.58 -10.89 -4.21
C LYS A 59 1.33 -10.22 -2.86
N ILE A 60 2.39 -9.69 -2.25
CA ILE A 60 2.33 -9.00 -0.97
C ILE A 60 2.00 -7.53 -1.22
N VAL A 61 0.93 -7.02 -0.62
CA VAL A 61 0.53 -5.62 -0.66
C VAL A 61 0.57 -5.05 0.77
N ILE A 62 1.29 -3.94 0.95
CA ILE A 62 1.34 -3.20 2.21
C ILE A 62 0.88 -1.78 1.96
N GLU A 63 -0.10 -1.34 2.74
CA GLU A 63 -0.58 0.04 2.73
C GLU A 63 0.17 0.88 3.76
N ILE A 64 0.64 2.06 3.36
CA ILE A 64 1.33 3.02 4.24
C ILE A 64 0.70 4.41 4.16
N PRO A 65 0.77 5.22 5.21
CA PRO A 65 0.39 6.63 5.12
C PRO A 65 1.27 7.38 4.10
N ASP A 66 0.74 8.47 3.56
CA ASP A 66 1.52 9.45 2.81
C ASP A 66 2.06 10.57 3.75
N LYS A 67 2.72 11.59 3.18
CA LYS A 67 3.27 12.72 3.96
C LYS A 67 2.25 13.50 4.80
N SER A 68 0.95 13.34 4.55
CA SER A 68 -0.13 13.97 5.32
C SER A 68 -0.65 13.11 6.47
N GLY A 69 -0.08 11.92 6.67
CA GLY A 69 -0.46 10.99 7.72
C GLY A 69 -1.42 9.90 7.23
N SER A 70 -1.82 9.03 8.18
CA SER A 70 -2.73 7.92 7.90
C SER A 70 -4.18 8.42 7.80
N ILE A 71 -4.91 7.88 6.83
CA ILE A 71 -6.36 8.04 6.68
C ILE A 71 -7.15 6.92 7.37
N ARG A 72 -6.46 5.88 7.89
CA ARG A 72 -7.08 4.82 8.67
C ARG A 72 -7.38 5.36 10.08
N LYS A 73 -8.62 5.16 10.54
CA LYS A 73 -9.09 5.62 11.86
C LYS A 73 -8.70 4.69 13.01
N GLU A 74 -8.42 3.43 12.70
CA GLU A 74 -7.98 2.42 13.66
C GLU A 74 -6.46 2.26 13.57
N ASP A 75 -5.81 2.00 14.71
CA ASP A 75 -4.41 1.61 14.72
C ASP A 75 -4.24 0.35 13.85
N PRO A 76 -3.41 0.39 12.78
CA PRO A 76 -3.24 -0.73 11.88
C PRO A 76 -2.78 -1.99 12.62
N ILE A 77 -2.00 -1.87 13.69
CA ILE A 77 -1.59 -3.00 14.53
C ILE A 77 -2.81 -3.59 15.26
N ALA A 78 -3.70 -2.75 15.81
CA ALA A 78 -4.91 -3.21 16.47
C ALA A 78 -5.83 -3.97 15.49
N SER A 79 -5.95 -3.50 14.24
CA SER A 79 -6.75 -4.18 13.22
C SER A 79 -6.17 -5.55 12.81
N LEU A 80 -4.85 -5.66 12.73
CA LEU A 80 -4.14 -6.91 12.43
C LEU A 80 -4.29 -7.94 13.56
N ILE A 81 -4.19 -7.50 14.82
CA ILE A 81 -4.44 -8.33 16.00
C ILE A 81 -5.89 -8.83 16.02
N LYS A 82 -6.85 -7.94 15.76
CA LYS A 82 -8.29 -8.28 15.71
C LYS A 82 -8.58 -9.31 14.63
N LYS A 83 -8.02 -9.16 13.42
CA LYS A 83 -8.17 -10.14 12.33
C LYS A 83 -7.51 -11.50 12.63
N SER A 84 -6.38 -11.49 13.32
CA SER A 84 -5.58 -12.69 13.55
C SER A 84 -6.06 -13.52 14.75
N ILE A 85 -6.57 -12.87 15.79
CA ILE A 85 -6.86 -13.52 17.09
C ILE A 85 -8.35 -13.37 17.47
N GLY A 86 -9.11 -12.48 16.81
CA GLY A 86 -10.53 -12.24 17.10
C GLY A 86 -10.78 -11.47 18.41
N ILE A 87 -9.74 -10.87 19.00
CA ILE A 87 -9.82 -10.17 20.29
C ILE A 87 -9.70 -8.66 20.06
N GLU A 88 -10.60 -7.90 20.67
CA GLU A 88 -10.58 -6.44 20.66
C GLU A 88 -9.80 -5.95 21.88
N ILE A 89 -8.60 -5.40 21.67
CA ILE A 89 -7.80 -4.79 22.74
C ILE A 89 -8.34 -3.36 22.95
N ARG A 90 -8.84 -3.09 24.16
CA ARG A 90 -9.26 -1.76 24.61
C ARG A 90 -8.14 -1.03 25.33
#